data_AF-A0A645BQQ8-F1
#
_entry.id   AF-A0A645BQQ8-F1
#
_cell.length_a   1.000
_cell.length_b   1.000
_cell.length_c   1.000
_cell.angle_alpha   90.00
_cell.angle_beta   90.00
_cell.angle_gamma   90.00
#
_symmetry.space_group_name_H-M   'P 1'
#
loop_
_entity.id
_entity.type
_entity.pdbx_description
1 polymer ?
#
loop_
_entity_poly.entity_id
_entity_poly.type
_entity_poly.pdbx_seq_one_letter_code
_entity_poly.pdbx_strand_id
1 'polypeptide(L)'
;MTPGPVAVNAATFVGARVCDTSPLASFMGSLVATLGVSLPSFILILLVAGSLKKFSSSLAVKSILNGIRPAVIGFLLSAVLVFFKLALFPLLPDSSSGAFHPFGLFLICSLFYLHYYRKVGAIHLILISGVLGIFFY
;
A
#
# COMPACT_ATOMS: atom_id res chain seq x y z
N MET A 1 -6.77 -2.68 -7.76
CA MET A 1 -7.13 -2.44 -6.35
C MET A 1 -6.68 -3.62 -5.54
N THR A 2 -5.78 -3.43 -4.58
CA THR A 2 -5.37 -4.50 -3.66
C THR A 2 -6.46 -4.63 -2.59
N PRO A 3 -7.04 -5.82 -2.35
CA PRO A 3 -8.13 -5.99 -1.40
C PRO A 3 -7.76 -5.59 0.04
N GLY A 4 -6.48 -5.62 0.41
CA GLY A 4 -5.99 -5.25 1.74
C GLY A 4 -6.34 -3.79 2.15
N PRO A 5 -5.83 -2.76 1.44
CA PRO A 5 -6.19 -1.36 1.70
C PRO A 5 -7.70 -1.09 1.64
N VAL A 6 -8.45 -1.76 0.76
CA VAL A 6 -9.90 -1.61 0.70
C VAL A 6 -10.56 -2.12 1.98
N ALA A 7 -10.16 -3.30 2.46
CA ALA A 7 -10.70 -3.88 3.70
C ALA A 7 -10.38 -3.02 4.93
N VAL A 8 -9.14 -2.52 5.05
CA VAL A 8 -8.72 -1.67 6.16
C VAL A 8 -9.47 -0.33 6.14
N ASN A 9 -9.50 0.36 4.99
CA ASN A 9 -10.18 1.65 4.88
C ASN A 9 -11.69 1.52 5.12
N ALA A 10 -12.31 0.45 4.61
CA ALA A 10 -13.71 0.15 4.87
C ALA A 10 -13.95 -0.11 6.37
N ALA A 11 -13.11 -0.91 7.03
CA ALA A 11 -13.23 -1.16 8.46
C ALA A 11 -13.07 0.13 9.30
N THR A 12 -12.08 0.98 8.98
CA THR A 12 -11.90 2.27 9.64
C THR A 12 -13.14 3.16 9.49
N PHE A 13 -13.65 3.28 8.26
CA PHE A 13 -14.82 4.12 7.97
C PHE A 13 -16.09 3.59 8.64
N VAL A 14 -16.37 2.29 8.51
CA VAL A 14 -17.53 1.66 9.13
C VAL A 14 -17.45 1.77 10.66
N GLY A 15 -16.27 1.55 11.25
CA GLY A 15 -16.06 1.69 12.69
C GLY A 15 -16.31 3.10 13.21
N ALA A 16 -15.86 4.12 12.48
CA ALA A 16 -16.20 5.51 12.81
C ALA A 16 -17.71 5.74 12.77
N ARG A 17 -18.37 5.29 11.69
CA ARG A 17 -19.80 5.47 11.45
C ARG A 17 -20.71 4.80 12.47
N VAL A 18 -20.36 3.59 12.91
CA VAL A 18 -21.12 2.85 13.91
C VAL A 18 -21.06 3.54 15.29
N CYS A 19 -19.95 4.20 15.60
CA CYS A 19 -19.71 4.88 16.88
C CYS A 19 -19.79 6.42 16.77
N ASP A 20 -20.63 6.95 15.88
CA ASP A 20 -20.77 8.40 15.58
C ASP A 20 -21.35 9.26 16.73
N THR A 21 -21.49 8.73 17.95
CA THR A 21 -22.08 9.42 19.11
C THR A 21 -21.23 10.57 19.63
N SER A 22 -19.90 10.51 19.47
CA SER A 22 -18.96 11.57 19.85
C SER A 22 -17.65 11.43 19.05
N PRO A 23 -16.84 12.50 18.88
CA PRO A 23 -15.59 12.40 18.13
C PRO A 23 -14.61 11.36 18.74
N LEU A 24 -14.63 11.21 20.07
CA LEU A 24 -13.84 10.19 20.75
C LEU A 24 -14.37 8.78 20.47
N ALA A 25 -15.70 8.60 20.44
CA ALA A 25 -16.34 7.33 20.13
C ALA A 25 -16.09 6.92 18.67
N SER A 26 -16.19 7.83 17.70
CA SER A 26 -15.86 7.54 16.30
C SER A 26 -14.39 7.12 16.15
N PHE A 27 -13.48 7.79 16.85
CA PHE A 27 -12.07 7.42 16.84
C PHE A 27 -11.86 6.01 17.41
N MET A 28 -12.39 5.72 18.59
CA MET A 28 -12.27 4.40 19.21
C MET A 28 -12.94 3.31 18.37
N GLY A 29 -14.11 3.57 17.78
CA GLY A 29 -14.81 2.66 16.89
C GLY A 29 -14.00 2.33 15.64
N SER A 30 -13.39 3.35 15.01
CA SER A 30 -12.50 3.15 13.85
C SER A 30 -11.27 2.31 14.20
N LEU A 31 -10.68 2.53 15.38
CA LEU A 31 -9.50 1.81 15.85
C LEU A 31 -9.82 0.35 16.15
N VAL A 32 -10.90 0.08 16.89
CA VAL A 32 -11.34 -1.28 17.22
C VAL A 32 -11.73 -2.05 15.96
N ALA A 33 -12.46 -1.45 15.02
CA ALA A 33 -12.83 -2.11 13.77
C ALA A 33 -11.61 -2.45 12.90
N THR A 34 -10.65 -1.54 12.80
CA THR A 34 -9.42 -1.75 12.04
C THR A 34 -8.54 -2.84 12.65
N LEU A 35 -8.40 -2.84 13.99
CA LEU A 35 -7.70 -3.92 14.69
C LEU A 35 -8.44 -5.25 14.54
N GLY A 36 -9.78 -5.26 14.65
CA GLY A 36 -10.60 -6.45 14.47
C GLY A 36 -10.42 -7.10 13.11
N VAL A 37 -10.33 -6.32 12.03
CA VAL A 37 -10.15 -6.86 10.67
C VAL A 37 -8.71 -7.34 10.40
N SER A 38 -7.72 -6.76 11.07
CA SER A 38 -6.30 -7.08 10.87
C SER A 38 -5.78 -8.21 11.77
N LEU A 39 -6.40 -8.38 12.95
CA LEU A 39 -6.00 -9.37 13.95
C LEU A 39 -6.01 -10.83 13.44
N PRO A 40 -7.01 -11.29 12.66
CA PRO A 40 -7.00 -12.66 12.14
C PRO A 40 -5.79 -12.95 11.25
N SER A 41 -5.45 -12.00 10.36
CA SER A 41 -4.28 -12.12 9.48
C SER A 41 -2.98 -12.14 10.29
N PHE A 42 -2.90 -11.31 11.33
CA PHE A 42 -1.74 -11.27 12.23
C PHE A 42 -1.55 -12.60 12.97
N ILE A 43 -2.62 -13.16 13.53
CA ILE A 43 -2.58 -14.47 14.21
C ILE A 43 -2.14 -15.58 13.25
N LEU A 44 -2.70 -15.62 12.03
CA LEU A 44 -2.32 -16.62 11.02
C LEU A 44 -0.84 -16.52 10.65
N ILE A 45 -0.32 -15.31 10.46
CA ILE A 45 1.10 -15.10 10.14
C ILE A 45 1.99 -15.59 11.30
N LEU A 46 1.64 -15.31 12.56
CA LEU A 46 2.40 -15.79 13.72
C LEU A 46 2.42 -17.31 13.81
N LEU A 47 1.28 -17.96 13.58
CA LEU A 47 1.19 -19.42 13.55
C LEU A 47 2.08 -20.01 12.45
N VAL A 48 1.96 -19.48 11.22
CA VAL A 48 2.77 -19.92 10.08
C VAL A 48 4.26 -19.67 10.34
N ALA A 49 4.64 -18.51 10.87
CA ALA A 49 6.03 -18.20 11.19
C ALA A 49 6.62 -19.17 12.22
N GLY A 50 5.84 -19.54 13.25
CA GLY A 50 6.22 -20.56 14.22
C GLY A 50 6.47 -21.92 13.57
N SER A 51 5.55 -22.36 12.69
CA SER A 51 5.69 -23.60 11.93
C SER A 51 6.90 -23.56 10.98
N LEU A 52 7.11 -22.46 10.26
CA LEU A 52 8.23 -22.30 9.32
C LEU A 52 9.58 -22.35 10.04
N LYS A 53 9.69 -21.80 11.25
CA LYS A 53 10.92 -21.90 12.05
C LYS A 53 11.26 -23.35 12.37
N LYS A 54 10.26 -24.16 12.74
CA LYS A 54 10.41 -25.60 13.03
C LYS A 54 10.85 -26.42 11.81
N PHE A 55 10.35 -26.09 10.62
CA PHE A 55 10.66 -26.80 9.37
C PHE A 55 11.69 -26.10 8.48
N SER A 56 12.42 -25.12 9.02
CA SER A 56 13.35 -24.28 8.26
C SER A 56 14.55 -25.06 7.65
N SER A 57 14.88 -26.23 8.20
CA SER A 57 15.91 -27.13 7.67
C SER A 57 15.41 -28.07 6.57
N SER A 58 14.10 -28.14 6.33
CA SER A 58 13.53 -29.01 5.28
C SER A 58 13.78 -28.43 3.89
N LEU A 59 14.32 -29.27 2.99
CA LEU A 59 14.57 -28.90 1.61
C LEU A 59 13.29 -28.43 0.90
N ALA A 60 12.15 -29.07 1.18
CA ALA A 60 10.85 -28.72 0.60
C ALA A 60 10.41 -27.29 0.97
N VAL A 61 10.53 -26.92 2.26
CA VAL A 61 10.15 -25.58 2.74
C VAL A 61 11.07 -24.53 2.14
N LYS A 62 12.38 -24.79 2.08
CA LYS A 62 13.35 -23.87 1.48
C LYS A 62 13.06 -23.63 -0.01
N SER A 63 12.71 -24.67 -0.75
CA SER A 63 12.33 -24.56 -2.17
C SER A 63 11.05 -23.76 -2.38
N ILE A 64 10.01 -23.96 -1.56
CA ILE A 64 8.77 -23.18 -1.62
C ILE A 64 9.05 -21.69 -1.32
N LEU A 65 9.79 -21.40 -0.25
CA LEU A 65 10.17 -20.03 0.11
C LEU A 65 10.98 -19.34 -1.00
N ASN A 66 11.86 -20.08 -1.67
CA ASN A 66 12.59 -19.58 -2.83
C ASN A 66 11.66 -19.26 -4.01
N GLY A 67 10.58 -20.02 -4.21
CA GLY A 67 9.54 -19.72 -5.20
C GLY A 67 8.64 -18.52 -4.85
N ILE A 68 8.41 -18.27 -3.56
CA ILE A 68 7.62 -17.12 -3.10
C ILE A 68 8.34 -15.79 -3.38
N ARG A 69 9.67 -15.73 -3.23
CA ARG A 69 10.46 -14.50 -3.47
C ARG A 69 10.18 -13.84 -4.84
N PRO A 70 10.30 -14.53 -6.00
CA PRO A 70 10.00 -13.94 -7.29
C PRO A 70 8.51 -13.62 -7.46
N ALA A 71 7.60 -14.40 -6.86
CA ALA A 71 6.16 -14.09 -6.89
C ALA A 71 5.85 -12.77 -6.19
N VAL A 72 6.48 -12.49 -5.04
CA VAL A 72 6.36 -11.20 -4.33
C VAL A 72 6.88 -10.05 -5.18
N ILE A 73 8.01 -10.23 -5.87
CA ILE A 73 8.55 -9.20 -6.79
C ILE A 73 7.57 -8.93 -7.92
N GLY A 74 7.00 -9.97 -8.55
CA GLY A 74 5.99 -9.81 -9.60
C GLY A 74 4.72 -9.10 -9.10
N PHE A 75 4.27 -9.42 -7.89
CA PHE A 75 3.14 -8.75 -7.25
C PHE A 75 3.42 -7.26 -7.00
N LEU A 76 4.61 -6.92 -6.48
CA LEU A 76 5.03 -5.53 -6.29
C LEU A 76 5.12 -4.77 -7.61
N LEU A 77 5.70 -5.38 -8.65
CA LEU A 77 5.77 -4.78 -9.99
C LEU A 77 4.38 -4.50 -10.56
N SER A 78 3.42 -5.41 -10.38
CA SER A 78 2.03 -5.19 -10.78
C SER A 78 1.44 -3.96 -10.12
N ALA A 79 1.63 -3.79 -8.80
CA ALA A 79 1.18 -2.59 -8.09
C ALA A 79 1.86 -1.32 -8.65
N VAL A 80 3.17 -1.35 -8.88
CA VAL A 80 3.92 -0.22 -9.48
C VAL A 80 3.35 0.17 -10.83
N LEU A 81 3.05 -0.79 -11.72
CA LEU A 81 2.48 -0.52 -13.04
C LEU A 81 1.09 0.14 -12.95
N VAL A 82 0.26 -0.28 -12.00
CA VAL A 82 -1.06 0.32 -11.78
C VAL A 82 -0.92 1.78 -11.34
N PHE A 83 -0.07 2.08 -10.36
CA PHE A 83 0.14 3.45 -9.90
C PHE A 83 0.85 4.32 -10.93
N PHE A 84 1.79 3.75 -11.70
CA PHE A 84 2.48 4.45 -12.78
C PHE A 84 1.51 4.89 -13.87
N LYS A 85 0.58 4.02 -14.29
CA LYS A 85 -0.48 4.38 -15.25
C LYS A 85 -1.38 5.48 -14.69
N LEU A 86 -1.76 5.39 -13.43
CA LEU A 86 -2.61 6.40 -12.78
C LEU A 86 -1.91 7.78 -12.70
N ALA A 87 -0.60 7.79 -12.45
CA ALA A 87 0.19 9.02 -12.37
C ALA A 87 0.40 9.69 -13.74
N LEU A 88 0.47 8.91 -14.83
CA LEU A 88 0.67 9.44 -16.19
C LEU A 88 -0.63 9.75 -16.92
N PHE A 89 -1.69 8.99 -16.64
CA PHE A 89 -3.00 9.10 -17.28
C PHE A 89 -4.09 9.24 -16.20
N PRO A 90 -4.27 10.44 -15.62
CA PRO A 90 -5.33 10.69 -14.66
C PRO A 90 -6.69 10.48 -15.32
N LEU A 91 -7.55 9.68 -14.70
CA LEU A 91 -8.94 9.51 -15.12
C LEU A 91 -9.76 10.71 -14.61
N LEU A 92 -9.64 11.86 -15.27
CA LEU A 92 -10.45 13.04 -14.97
C LEU A 92 -11.85 12.93 -15.63
N PRO A 93 -12.93 13.43 -14.99
CA PRO A 93 -14.30 13.29 -15.51
C PRO A 93 -14.58 14.11 -16.78
N ASP A 94 -13.81 15.18 -17.04
CA ASP A 94 -14.20 16.24 -17.99
C ASP A 94 -13.28 16.39 -19.21
N SER A 95 -12.51 15.36 -19.60
CA SER A 95 -11.78 15.42 -20.86
C SER A 95 -11.77 14.07 -21.56
N SER A 96 -12.35 14.08 -22.76
CA SER A 96 -12.26 13.01 -23.73
C SER A 96 -10.81 12.60 -23.93
N SER A 97 -10.56 11.30 -23.74
CA SER A 97 -9.29 10.58 -23.89
C SER A 97 -8.23 10.86 -22.82
N GLY A 98 -7.58 9.80 -22.34
CA GLY A 98 -6.48 9.87 -21.38
C GLY A 98 -5.29 10.66 -21.94
N ALA A 99 -5.35 11.98 -21.81
CA ALA A 99 -4.27 12.87 -22.16
C ALA A 99 -3.08 12.58 -21.24
N PHE A 100 -1.92 12.40 -21.86
CA PHE A 100 -0.67 12.20 -21.16
C PHE A 100 -0.34 13.44 -20.33
N HIS A 101 -0.12 13.29 -19.02
CA HIS A 101 0.23 14.40 -18.13
C HIS A 101 1.76 14.49 -17.98
N PRO A 102 2.45 15.39 -18.71
CA PRO A 102 3.92 15.44 -18.72
C PRO A 102 4.52 15.81 -17.36
N PHE A 103 3.78 16.54 -16.53
CA PHE A 103 4.20 16.89 -15.18
C PHE A 103 4.31 15.65 -14.26
N GLY A 104 3.44 14.64 -14.46
CA GLY A 104 3.51 13.39 -13.71
C GLY A 104 4.79 12.61 -14.00
N LEU A 105 5.21 12.57 -15.27
CA LEU A 105 6.48 11.96 -15.67
C LEU A 105 7.68 12.68 -15.05
N PHE A 106 7.68 14.02 -15.09
CA PHE A 106 8.72 14.83 -14.48
C PHE A 106 8.85 14.55 -12.96
N LEU A 107 7.73 14.46 -12.25
CA LEU A 107 7.70 14.19 -10.82
C LEU A 107 8.26 12.80 -10.49
N ILE A 108 7.86 11.77 -11.25
CA ILE A 108 8.39 10.40 -11.09
C ILE A 108 9.90 10.36 -11.34
N CYS A 109 10.39 10.96 -12.44
CA CYS A 109 11.80 11.00 -12.77
C CYS A 109 12.62 11.74 -11.71
N SER A 110 12.11 12.87 -11.21
CA SER A 110 12.76 13.66 -10.16
C SER A 110 12.86 12.90 -8.83
N LEU A 111 11.78 12.25 -8.38
CA LEU A 111 11.78 11.44 -7.16
C LEU A 111 12.67 10.19 -7.30
N PHE A 112 12.67 9.55 -8.46
CA PHE A 112 13.56 8.41 -8.74
C PHE A 112 15.03 8.84 -8.71
N TYR A 113 15.36 9.99 -9.31
CA TYR A 113 16.69 10.59 -9.23
C TYR A 113 17.10 10.88 -7.78
N LEU A 114 16.20 11.48 -6.99
CA LEU A 114 16.44 11.77 -5.58
C LEU A 114 16.66 10.49 -4.76
N HIS A 115 15.89 9.44 -5.02
CA HIS A 115 16.09 8.15 -4.37
C HIS A 115 17.44 7.52 -4.73
N TYR A 116 17.78 7.47 -6.02
CA TYR A 116 18.97 6.79 -6.52
C TYR A 116 20.27 7.51 -6.14
N TYR A 117 20.34 8.83 -6.31
CA TYR A 117 21.57 9.60 -6.09
C TYR A 117 21.70 10.16 -4.68
N ARG A 118 20.60 10.60 -4.08
CA ARG A 118 20.63 11.23 -2.73
C ARG A 118 20.29 10.25 -1.62
N LYS A 119 20.03 8.97 -1.96
CA LYS A 119 19.67 7.88 -1.02
C LYS A 119 18.57 8.30 -0.03
N VAL A 120 17.66 9.16 -0.49
CA VAL A 120 16.57 9.64 0.36
C VAL A 120 15.65 8.47 0.64
N GLY A 121 15.39 8.22 1.93
CA GLY A 121 14.56 7.11 2.37
C GLY A 121 13.12 7.22 1.85
N ALA A 122 12.48 6.07 1.63
CA ALA A 122 11.13 6.01 1.08
C ALA A 122 10.10 6.84 1.86
N ILE A 123 10.22 6.89 3.19
CA ILE A 123 9.32 7.69 4.05
C ILE A 123 9.39 9.18 3.68
N HIS A 124 10.59 9.73 3.51
CA HIS A 124 10.77 11.14 3.14
C HIS A 124 10.25 11.42 1.73
N LEU A 125 10.46 10.50 0.79
CA LEU A 125 9.93 10.62 -0.58
C LEU A 125 8.41 10.64 -0.59
N ILE A 126 7.75 9.79 0.20
CA ILE A 126 6.29 9.76 0.33
C ILE A 126 5.80 11.10 0.88
N LEU A 127 6.42 11.63 1.94
CA LEU A 127 6.06 12.93 2.50
C LEU A 127 6.23 14.08 1.51
N ILE A 128 7.38 14.17 0.82
CA ILE A 128 7.64 15.20 -0.19
C ILE A 128 6.63 15.10 -1.33
N SER A 129 6.34 13.89 -1.82
CA SER A 129 5.37 13.68 -2.89
C SER A 129 3.95 14.08 -2.47
N GLY A 130 3.55 13.82 -1.21
CA GLY A 130 2.26 14.22 -0.67
C GLY A 130 2.12 15.73 -0.54
N VAL A 131 3.16 16.41 -0.05
CA VAL A 131 3.18 17.88 0.03
C VAL A 131 3.13 18.50 -1.36
N LEU A 132 3.93 18.02 -2.32
CA LEU A 132 3.88 18.48 -3.70
C LEU A 132 2.48 18.26 -4.31
N GLY A 133 1.84 17.12 -4.04
CA GLY A 133 0.49 16.82 -4.49
C GLY A 133 -0.52 17.92 -4.13
N ILE A 134 -0.50 18.42 -2.89
CA ILE A 134 -1.42 19.47 -2.40
C ILE A 134 -1.27 20.79 -3.16
N PHE A 135 -0.06 21.12 -3.65
CA PHE A 135 0.19 22.38 -4.35
C PHE A 135 -0.16 22.30 -5.85
N PHE A 136 -0.04 21.12 -6.45
CA PHE A 136 -0.21 20.93 -7.88
C PHE A 136 -1.56 20.33 -8.27
N TYR A 137 -2.36 19.87 -7.31
CA TYR A 137 -3.65 19.20 -7.51
C TYR A 137 -4.64 19.55 -6.41
#